data_AF-A0A814QK63-F1
#
_entry.id   AF-A0A814QK63-F1
#
_cell.length_a   1.000
_cell.length_b   1.000
_cell.length_c   1.000
_cell.angle_alpha   90.00
_cell.angle_beta   90.00
_cell.angle_gamma   90.00
#
_symmetry.space_group_name_H-M   'P 1'
#
loop_
_entity.id
_entity.type
_entity.pdbx_description
1 polymer ?
#
loop_
_entity_poly.entity_id
_entity_poly.type
_entity_poly.pdbx_seq_one_letter_code
_entity_poly.pdbx_strand_id
1 'polypeptide(L)'
;MEIYKLTNVPDTLYYIPNFITIEEEEYLLSCVNNVPRTRWVQLRNRRLQNWGGQPHSKGMIQTESLPKWLEPFTERILKLENQTIFPDHIFQFNHCLVNEYESGQGIMPHTDGPVYHPIVSTISLQSHTVIEFYRPIDSNNKEDVSSFSDRCIARVLLEPRSLFMVKDD
;
A
#
# COMPACT_ATOMS: atom_id res chain seq x y z
N MET A 1 -4.68 -18.09 -7.84
CA MET A 1 -4.92 -17.32 -6.61
C MET A 1 -6.38 -16.93 -6.61
N GLU A 2 -7.09 -17.20 -5.52
CA GLU A 2 -8.44 -16.69 -5.34
C GLU A 2 -8.35 -15.25 -4.82
N ILE A 3 -9.11 -14.34 -5.45
CA ILE A 3 -9.23 -12.95 -4.97
C ILE A 3 -10.45 -12.89 -4.09
N TYR A 4 -10.26 -12.53 -2.81
CA TYR A 4 -11.37 -12.33 -1.89
C TYR A 4 -11.79 -10.86 -1.98
N LYS A 5 -12.97 -10.62 -2.58
CA LYS A 5 -13.68 -9.37 -2.35
C LYS A 5 -14.17 -9.39 -0.90
N LEU A 6 -13.69 -8.46 -0.09
CA LEU A 6 -14.04 -8.42 1.32
C LEU A 6 -15.53 -8.07 1.47
N THR A 7 -16.26 -8.83 2.28
CA THR A 7 -17.68 -8.57 2.58
C THR A 7 -17.80 -7.64 3.79
N ASN A 8 -18.81 -6.77 3.82
CA ASN A 8 -19.04 -5.76 4.88
C ASN A 8 -17.98 -4.66 4.99
N VAL A 9 -17.24 -4.43 3.91
CA VAL A 9 -16.34 -3.28 3.74
C VAL A 9 -16.67 -2.63 2.39
N PRO A 10 -16.14 -1.42 2.08
CA PRO A 10 -16.33 -0.82 0.78
C PRO A 10 -15.93 -1.75 -0.38
N ASP A 11 -16.69 -1.69 -1.47
CA ASP A 11 -16.51 -2.51 -2.69
C ASP A 11 -15.17 -2.26 -3.42
N THR A 12 -14.36 -1.38 -2.87
CA THR A 12 -13.05 -0.92 -3.34
C THR A 12 -11.89 -1.71 -2.75
N LEU A 13 -12.13 -2.59 -1.77
CA LEU A 13 -11.08 -3.31 -1.05
C LEU A 13 -10.99 -4.78 -1.50
N TYR A 14 -9.78 -5.20 -1.88
CA TYR A 14 -9.48 -6.56 -2.33
C TYR A 14 -8.35 -7.16 -1.52
N TYR A 15 -8.46 -8.45 -1.18
CA TYR A 15 -7.47 -9.16 -0.36
C TYR A 15 -7.11 -10.52 -0.95
N ILE A 16 -5.82 -10.83 -0.97
CA ILE A 16 -5.28 -12.13 -1.38
C ILE A 16 -4.28 -12.60 -0.31
N PRO A 17 -4.61 -13.61 0.51
CA PRO A 17 -3.67 -14.19 1.45
C PRO A 17 -2.59 -15.00 0.70
N ASN A 18 -1.39 -15.11 1.30
CA ASN A 18 -0.27 -15.89 0.74
C ASN A 18 0.00 -15.57 -0.74
N PHE A 19 -0.06 -14.29 -1.11
CA PHE A 19 0.20 -13.79 -2.46
C PHE A 19 1.66 -14.02 -2.90
N ILE A 20 2.58 -13.90 -1.94
CA ILE A 20 3.98 -14.30 -2.10
C ILE A 20 4.29 -15.55 -1.27
N THR A 21 5.30 -16.31 -1.69
CA THR A 21 5.79 -17.45 -0.91
C THR A 21 6.69 -17.00 0.25
N ILE A 22 7.07 -17.93 1.12
CA ILE A 22 8.02 -17.66 2.21
C ILE A 22 9.39 -17.28 1.63
N GLU A 23 9.84 -17.97 0.59
CA GLU A 23 11.12 -17.72 -0.08
C GLU A 23 11.12 -16.35 -0.77
N GLU A 24 9.99 -15.96 -1.36
CA GLU A 24 9.80 -14.64 -1.96
C GLU A 24 9.81 -13.52 -0.91
N GLU A 25 9.22 -13.74 0.27
CA GLU A 25 9.30 -12.83 1.40
C GLU A 25 10.73 -12.67 1.91
N GLU A 26 11.46 -13.77 2.09
CA GLU A 26 12.88 -13.75 2.46
C GLU A 26 13.73 -13.00 1.43
N TYR A 27 13.47 -13.22 0.14
CA TYR A 27 14.12 -12.51 -0.95
C TYR A 27 13.87 -11.00 -0.90
N LEU A 28 12.60 -10.58 -0.77
CA LEU A 28 12.23 -9.18 -0.63
C LEU A 28 12.90 -8.52 0.58
N LEU A 29 12.89 -9.20 1.73
CA LEU A 29 13.52 -8.69 2.95
C LEU A 29 15.03 -8.56 2.78
N SER A 30 15.69 -9.51 2.13
CA SER A 30 17.11 -9.40 1.80
C SER A 30 17.40 -8.19 0.92
N CYS A 31 16.62 -7.99 -0.15
CA CYS A 31 16.77 -6.84 -1.04
C CYS A 31 16.53 -5.49 -0.34
N VAL A 32 15.47 -5.39 0.47
CA VAL A 32 15.11 -4.19 1.23
C VAL A 32 16.17 -3.83 2.26
N ASN A 33 16.74 -4.82 2.96
CA ASN A 33 17.73 -4.59 4.01
C ASN A 33 19.14 -4.38 3.48
N ASN A 34 19.46 -4.90 2.28
CA ASN A 34 20.78 -4.78 1.67
C ASN A 34 20.93 -3.52 0.80
N VAL A 35 20.52 -2.37 1.34
CA VAL A 35 20.67 -1.06 0.70
C VAL A 35 21.50 -0.11 1.57
N PRO A 36 22.12 0.93 0.99
CA PRO A 36 22.80 1.94 1.79
C PRO A 36 21.87 2.57 2.82
N ARG A 37 22.38 2.87 4.03
CA ARG A 37 21.58 3.54 5.09
C ARG A 37 20.93 4.84 4.63
N THR A 38 21.55 5.55 3.68
CA THR A 38 21.02 6.78 3.07
C THR A 38 19.74 6.57 2.26
N ARG A 39 19.41 5.33 1.90
CA ARG A 39 18.15 4.98 1.24
C ARG A 39 16.95 5.06 2.20
N TRP A 40 17.20 4.90 3.49
CA TRP A 40 16.18 5.00 4.52
C TRP A 40 16.03 6.44 4.99
N VAL A 41 14.81 6.94 4.96
CA VAL A 41 14.40 8.20 5.57
C VAL A 41 13.71 7.88 6.89
N GLN A 42 14.27 8.36 7.99
CA GLN A 42 13.62 8.27 9.30
C GLN A 42 12.51 9.30 9.39
N LEU A 43 11.28 8.84 9.61
CA LEU A 43 10.12 9.67 9.94
C LEU A 43 9.81 9.53 11.44
N ARG A 44 8.76 10.22 11.92
CA ARG A 44 8.44 10.32 13.35
C ARG A 44 8.34 8.95 14.05
N ASN A 45 7.59 8.02 13.46
CA ASN A 45 7.27 6.71 14.07
C ASN A 45 7.50 5.55 13.08
N ARG A 46 8.26 5.76 12.02
CA ARG A 46 8.53 4.75 10.98
C ARG A 46 9.75 5.15 10.17
N ARG A 47 10.29 4.23 9.38
CA ARG A 47 11.23 4.58 8.32
C ARG A 47 10.69 4.20 6.95
N LEU A 48 11.15 4.92 5.93
CA LEU A 48 10.64 4.83 4.57
C LEU A 48 11.80 4.67 3.58
N GLN A 49 11.65 3.79 2.60
CA GLN A 49 12.38 3.87 1.33
C GLN A 49 11.43 4.33 0.22
N ASN A 50 11.96 5.09 -0.73
CA ASN A 50 11.25 5.47 -1.95
C ASN A 50 12.05 4.96 -3.16
N TRP A 51 11.35 4.28 -4.06
CA TRP A 51 11.88 3.75 -5.31
C TRP A 51 11.08 4.25 -6.50
N GLY A 52 11.78 4.56 -7.60
CA GLY A 52 11.16 4.97 -8.85
C GLY A 52 10.86 6.47 -8.91
N GLY A 53 9.58 6.81 -8.96
CA GLY A 53 9.10 8.19 -8.99
C GLY A 53 9.13 8.88 -7.62
N GLN A 54 9.28 10.19 -7.61
CA GLN A 54 9.10 11.03 -6.42
C GLN A 54 7.87 11.93 -6.60
N PRO A 55 6.92 11.90 -5.65
CA PRO A 55 5.78 12.81 -5.67
C PRO A 55 6.24 14.26 -5.56
N HIS A 56 5.78 15.11 -6.48
CA HIS A 56 5.99 16.55 -6.46
C HIS A 56 4.67 17.28 -6.63
N SER A 57 4.61 18.56 -6.24
CA SER A 57 3.40 19.41 -6.40
C SER A 57 2.90 19.57 -7.84
N LYS A 58 3.67 19.11 -8.83
CA LYS A 58 3.35 19.18 -10.26
C LYS A 58 3.13 17.80 -10.90
N GLY A 59 3.11 16.73 -10.11
CA GLY A 59 3.01 15.34 -10.59
C GLY A 59 4.14 14.45 -10.10
N MET A 60 4.17 13.21 -10.60
CA MET A 60 5.21 12.23 -10.28
C MET A 60 6.46 12.51 -11.13
N ILE A 61 7.59 12.78 -10.49
CA ILE A 61 8.86 12.96 -11.19
C ILE A 61 9.60 11.64 -11.19
N GLN A 62 9.84 11.04 -12.36
CA GLN A 62 10.62 9.81 -12.44
C GLN A 62 12.09 10.11 -12.12
N THR A 63 12.59 9.57 -11.00
CA THR A 63 13.98 9.81 -10.56
C THR A 63 14.90 8.63 -10.86
N GLU A 64 14.37 7.41 -10.80
CA GLU A 64 15.08 6.18 -11.15
C GLU A 64 14.10 5.15 -11.73
N SER A 65 14.59 4.09 -12.35
CA SER A 65 13.73 2.93 -12.67
C SER A 65 13.37 2.18 -11.39
N LEU A 66 12.24 1.49 -11.37
CA LEU A 66 11.97 0.55 -10.28
C LEU A 66 13.07 -0.53 -10.25
N PRO A 67 13.53 -0.93 -9.05
CA PRO A 67 14.50 -2.00 -8.93
C PRO A 67 14.02 -3.32 -9.55
N LYS A 68 14.93 -4.02 -10.24
CA LYS A 68 14.62 -5.31 -10.88
C LYS A 68 14.09 -6.38 -9.93
N TRP A 69 14.45 -6.31 -8.64
CA TRP A 69 13.95 -7.25 -7.65
C TRP A 69 12.44 -7.10 -7.35
N LEU A 70 11.82 -5.98 -7.74
CA LEU A 70 10.36 -5.79 -7.68
C LEU A 70 9.62 -6.35 -8.90
N GLU A 71 10.32 -6.55 -10.02
CA GLU A 71 9.73 -6.88 -11.32
C GLU A 71 8.77 -8.09 -11.26
N PRO A 72 9.16 -9.25 -10.69
CA PRO A 72 8.27 -10.42 -10.65
C PRO A 72 6.96 -10.18 -9.88
N PHE A 73 7.01 -9.33 -8.86
CA PHE A 73 5.86 -8.99 -8.02
C PHE A 73 4.95 -7.99 -8.72
N THR A 74 5.54 -6.95 -9.31
CA THR A 74 4.79 -5.96 -10.08
C THR A 74 4.09 -6.58 -11.29
N GLU A 75 4.77 -7.46 -12.04
CA GLU A 75 4.16 -8.19 -13.16
C GLU A 75 3.00 -9.09 -12.71
N ARG A 76 3.16 -9.76 -11.57
CA ARG A 76 2.10 -10.61 -10.99
C ARG A 76 0.88 -9.78 -10.58
N ILE A 77 1.09 -8.61 -9.95
CA ILE A 77 0.01 -7.68 -9.59
C ILE A 77 -0.68 -7.15 -10.84
N LEU A 78 0.08 -6.66 -11.82
CA LEU A 78 -0.47 -6.15 -13.09
C LEU A 78 -1.31 -7.20 -13.81
N LYS A 79 -0.87 -8.47 -13.82
CA LYS A 79 -1.65 -9.56 -14.38
C LYS A 79 -2.99 -9.75 -13.67
N LEU A 80 -3.03 -9.63 -12.33
CA LEU A 80 -4.29 -9.72 -11.57
C LEU A 80 -5.19 -8.52 -11.84
N GLU A 81 -4.64 -7.31 -11.80
CA GLU A 81 -5.39 -6.07 -12.07
C GLU A 81 -5.99 -6.13 -13.48
N ASN A 82 -5.20 -6.45 -14.50
CA ASN A 82 -5.65 -6.51 -15.89
C ASN A 82 -6.59 -7.70 -16.16
N GLN A 83 -6.58 -8.76 -15.36
CA GLN A 83 -7.48 -9.91 -15.60
C GLN A 83 -8.79 -9.81 -14.83
N THR A 84 -8.79 -9.15 -13.68
CA THR A 84 -9.91 -9.24 -12.73
C THR A 84 -10.52 -7.88 -12.39
N ILE A 85 -9.75 -6.80 -12.42
CA ILE A 85 -10.20 -5.50 -11.91
C ILE A 85 -10.37 -4.48 -13.06
N PHE A 86 -9.49 -4.50 -14.08
CA PHE A 86 -9.46 -3.54 -15.19
C PHE A 86 -8.95 -4.17 -16.50
N PRO A 87 -9.78 -4.93 -17.21
CA PRO A 87 -9.39 -5.62 -18.44
C PRO A 87 -8.92 -4.72 -19.61
N ASP A 88 -9.29 -3.45 -19.59
CA ASP A 88 -9.07 -2.52 -20.71
C ASP A 88 -7.95 -1.49 -20.49
N HIS A 89 -7.17 -1.61 -19.41
CA HIS A 89 -6.11 -0.64 -19.09
C HIS A 89 -4.74 -1.31 -19.00
N ILE A 90 -3.72 -0.65 -19.55
CA ILE A 90 -2.32 -1.08 -19.41
C ILE A 90 -1.68 -0.19 -18.35
N PHE A 91 -1.58 -0.71 -17.13
CA PHE A 91 -0.87 -0.04 -16.05
C PHE A 91 0.61 -0.44 -16.02
N GLN A 92 1.44 0.47 -15.50
CA GLN A 92 2.83 0.20 -15.20
C GLN A 92 3.17 0.85 -13.86
N PHE A 93 3.71 0.06 -12.93
CA PHE A 93 4.27 0.61 -11.71
C PHE A 93 5.48 1.48 -12.04
N ASN A 94 5.47 2.71 -11.55
CA ASN A 94 6.59 3.65 -11.68
C ASN A 94 7.14 4.10 -10.31
N HIS A 95 6.46 3.73 -9.23
CA HIS A 95 6.74 4.19 -7.88
C HIS A 95 6.46 3.07 -6.86
N CYS A 96 7.33 2.93 -5.86
CA CYS A 96 7.18 1.99 -4.76
C CYS A 96 7.70 2.61 -3.46
N LEU A 97 6.90 2.48 -2.40
CA LEU A 97 7.27 2.83 -1.04
C LEU A 97 7.48 1.57 -0.21
N VAL A 98 8.60 1.50 0.49
CA VAL A 98 8.83 0.49 1.54
C VAL A 98 8.70 1.18 2.88
N ASN A 99 7.66 0.85 3.63
CA ASN A 99 7.47 1.36 4.98
C ASN A 99 7.86 0.28 5.99
N GLU A 100 8.68 0.63 6.98
CA GLU A 100 8.98 -0.25 8.10
C GLU A 100 8.45 0.34 9.41
N TYR A 101 7.81 -0.52 10.19
CA TYR A 101 7.22 -0.22 11.48
C TYR A 101 7.72 -1.22 12.53
N GLU A 102 8.07 -0.73 13.71
CA GLU A 102 8.27 -1.54 14.90
C GLU A 102 6.93 -1.85 15.60
N SER A 103 6.96 -2.76 16.57
CA SER A 103 5.76 -3.10 17.35
C SER A 103 5.18 -1.86 18.05
N GLY A 104 3.87 -1.66 17.91
CA GLY A 104 3.16 -0.50 18.45
C GLY A 104 3.26 0.78 17.61
N GLN A 105 4.01 0.76 16.50
CA GLN A 105 4.02 1.88 15.56
C GLN A 105 2.87 1.79 14.55
N GLY A 106 2.55 2.94 13.96
CA GLY A 106 1.53 3.08 12.93
C GLY A 106 1.62 4.42 12.23
N ILE A 107 0.65 4.70 11.38
CA ILE A 107 0.53 5.96 10.64
C ILE A 107 -0.78 6.65 10.99
N MET A 108 -0.74 7.97 11.10
CA MET A 108 -1.94 8.76 11.35
C MET A 108 -2.90 8.65 10.15
N PRO A 109 -4.22 8.73 10.37
CA PRO A 109 -5.18 8.77 9.27
C PRO A 109 -4.85 9.88 8.28
N HIS A 110 -4.77 9.52 7.00
CA HIS A 110 -4.46 10.39 5.88
C HIS A 110 -5.07 9.78 4.61
N THR A 111 -5.17 10.59 3.56
CA THR A 111 -5.44 10.13 2.21
C THR A 111 -4.15 10.16 1.41
N ASP A 112 -4.06 9.30 0.41
CA ASP A 112 -3.00 9.41 -0.58
C ASP A 112 -3.13 10.73 -1.37
N GLY A 113 -1.98 11.23 -1.82
CA GLY A 113 -1.93 12.49 -2.56
C GLY A 113 -2.53 12.37 -3.96
N PRO A 114 -3.03 13.47 -4.56
CA PRO A 114 -3.71 13.46 -5.86
C PRO A 114 -2.79 13.11 -7.05
N VAL A 115 -1.50 12.87 -6.80
CA VAL A 115 -0.49 12.49 -7.79
C VAL A 115 -0.49 10.97 -8.04
N TYR A 116 -1.00 10.19 -7.10
CA TYR A 116 -1.04 8.75 -7.22
C TYR A 116 -2.18 8.31 -8.13
N HIS A 117 -1.98 7.16 -8.77
CA HIS A 117 -3.06 6.48 -9.45
C HIS A 117 -4.13 6.05 -8.42
N PRO A 118 -5.43 6.03 -8.75
CA PRO A 118 -6.50 5.61 -7.84
C PRO A 118 -6.45 4.14 -7.38
N ILE A 119 -5.38 3.41 -7.66
CA ILE A 119 -5.20 2.02 -7.25
C ILE A 119 -3.87 1.93 -6.53
N VAL A 120 -3.90 1.37 -5.33
CA VAL A 120 -2.72 1.13 -4.51
C VAL A 120 -2.68 -0.34 -4.11
N SER A 121 -1.56 -0.97 -4.41
CA SER A 121 -1.29 -2.39 -4.17
C SER A 121 -0.21 -2.53 -3.11
N THR A 122 -0.54 -3.16 -1.98
CA THR A 122 0.31 -3.31 -0.80
C THR A 122 0.60 -4.78 -0.53
N ILE A 123 1.89 -5.15 -0.46
CA ILE A 123 2.32 -6.46 0.03
C ILE A 123 2.78 -6.30 1.49
N SER A 124 2.19 -7.04 2.41
CA SER A 124 2.63 -7.07 3.81
C SER A 124 3.73 -8.11 4.02
N LEU A 125 4.76 -7.78 4.79
CA LEU A 125 5.91 -8.66 5.09
C LEU A 125 6.09 -8.83 6.60
N GLN A 126 6.76 -9.90 7.01
CA GLN A 126 7.16 -10.27 8.37
C GLN A 126 6.02 -10.56 9.34
N SER A 127 5.25 -9.54 9.73
CA SER A 127 4.18 -9.66 10.73
C SER A 127 2.85 -9.19 10.17
N HIS A 128 1.76 -9.59 10.84
CA HIS A 128 0.45 -9.06 10.51
C HIS A 128 0.31 -7.61 10.96
N THR A 129 -0.59 -6.88 10.32
CA THR A 129 -0.99 -5.52 10.73
C THR A 129 -2.49 -5.33 10.49
N VAL A 130 -3.05 -4.24 11.03
CA VAL A 130 -4.45 -3.86 10.76
C VAL A 130 -4.43 -2.52 10.03
N ILE A 131 -5.09 -2.47 8.88
CA ILE A 131 -5.41 -1.21 8.21
C ILE A 131 -6.84 -0.81 8.56
N GLU A 132 -7.02 0.46 8.91
CA GLU A 132 -8.31 1.02 9.33
C GLU A 132 -8.73 2.13 8.36
N PHE A 133 -9.97 2.07 7.91
CA PHE A 133 -10.57 3.07 7.05
C PHE A 133 -11.58 3.89 7.84
N TYR A 134 -11.62 5.19 7.57
CA TYR A 134 -12.44 6.15 8.29
C TYR A 134 -13.22 7.02 7.30
N ARG A 135 -14.47 7.39 7.64
CA ARG A 135 -15.16 8.47 6.92
C ARG A 135 -14.37 9.78 7.09
N PRO A 136 -14.21 10.59 6.04
CA PRO A 136 -13.62 11.93 6.17
C PRO A 136 -14.37 12.77 7.20
N ILE A 137 -13.65 13.68 7.87
CA ILE A 137 -14.29 14.71 8.71
C ILE A 137 -14.89 15.74 7.78
N ASP A 138 -16.16 16.12 7.99
CA ASP A 138 -16.75 17.21 7.24
C ASP A 138 -16.16 18.54 7.73
N SER A 139 -15.23 19.10 6.95
CA SER A 139 -14.59 20.37 7.26
C SER A 139 -15.56 21.56 7.34
N ASN A 140 -16.78 21.42 6.79
CA ASN A 140 -17.81 22.46 6.87
C ASN A 140 -18.65 22.33 8.14
N ASN A 141 -18.63 21.18 8.81
CA ASN A 141 -19.32 20.96 10.07
C ASN A 141 -18.35 21.11 11.25
N LYS A 142 -18.17 22.35 11.72
CA LYS A 142 -17.30 22.68 12.87
C LYS A 142 -17.74 22.05 14.19
N GLU A 143 -18.93 21.44 14.24
CA GLU A 143 -19.45 20.69 15.40
C GLU A 143 -19.29 19.18 15.25
N ASP A 144 -18.64 18.68 14.19
CA ASP A 144 -18.34 17.26 14.05
C ASP A 144 -17.27 16.85 15.09
N VAL A 145 -17.75 16.42 16.26
CA VAL A 145 -16.94 15.91 17.38
C VAL A 145 -16.70 14.40 17.26
N SER A 146 -16.95 13.80 16.10
CA SER A 146 -16.88 12.36 15.93
C SER A 146 -15.47 11.82 16.19
N SER A 147 -15.38 10.85 17.09
CA SER A 147 -14.14 10.17 17.40
C SER A 147 -13.69 9.30 16.21
N PHE A 148 -12.44 8.86 16.20
CA PHE A 148 -11.99 7.86 15.22
C PHE A 148 -12.88 6.60 15.25
N SER A 149 -13.31 6.17 16.43
CA SER A 149 -14.18 4.98 16.55
C SER A 149 -15.52 5.18 15.85
N ASP A 150 -16.11 6.38 15.92
CA ASP A 150 -17.41 6.69 15.29
C ASP A 150 -17.34 6.75 13.77
N ARG A 151 -16.14 7.10 13.24
CA ARG A 151 -15.88 7.22 11.81
C ARG A 151 -15.29 5.96 11.20
N CYS A 152 -14.87 4.96 11.98
CA CYS A 152 -14.29 3.73 11.45
C CYS A 152 -15.33 2.96 10.63
N ILE A 153 -15.02 2.72 9.35
CA ILE A 153 -15.91 2.01 8.42
C ILE A 153 -15.42 0.61 8.08
N ALA A 154 -14.12 0.36 8.20
CA ALA A 154 -13.55 -0.96 7.98
C ALA A 154 -12.26 -1.13 8.78
N ARG A 155 -12.01 -2.38 9.19
CA ARG A 155 -10.74 -2.84 9.74
C ARG A 155 -10.37 -4.12 9.02
N VAL A 156 -9.21 -4.15 8.39
CA VAL A 156 -8.75 -5.31 7.63
C VAL A 156 -7.45 -5.80 8.25
N LEU A 157 -7.43 -7.07 8.66
CA LEU A 157 -6.22 -7.76 9.07
C LEU A 157 -5.42 -8.10 7.81
N LEU A 158 -4.21 -7.58 7.73
CA LEU A 158 -3.26 -7.88 6.68
C LEU A 158 -2.24 -8.85 7.23
N GLU A 159 -2.33 -10.12 6.82
CA GLU A 159 -1.36 -11.15 7.22
C GLU A 159 -0.05 -10.98 6.46
N PRO A 160 1.09 -11.44 6.99
CA PRO A 160 2.33 -11.45 6.21
C PRO A 160 2.13 -12.25 4.92
N ARG A 161 2.81 -11.80 3.86
CA ARG A 161 2.75 -12.32 2.50
C ARG A 161 1.43 -12.09 1.77
N SER A 162 0.48 -11.36 2.35
CA SER A 162 -0.76 -11.00 1.68
C SER A 162 -0.57 -9.84 0.70
N LEU A 163 -1.44 -9.78 -0.33
CA LEU A 163 -1.66 -8.61 -1.16
C LEU A 163 -2.99 -7.97 -0.76
N PHE A 164 -2.94 -6.67 -0.51
CA PHE A 164 -4.11 -5.84 -0.26
C PHE A 164 -4.15 -4.73 -1.32
N MET A 165 -5.31 -4.56 -1.96
CA MET A 165 -5.51 -3.53 -2.98
C MET A 165 -6.68 -2.64 -2.61
N VAL A 166 -6.45 -1.34 -2.79
CA VAL A 166 -7.46 -0.28 -2.61
C VAL A 166 -7.68 0.38 -3.95
N LYS A 167 -8.94 0.57 -4.33
CA LYS A 167 -9.37 1.20 -5.59
C LYS A 167 -10.24 2.43 -5.28
N ASP A 168 -10.06 3.53 -6.00
CA ASP A 168 -10.90 4.73 -5.89
C ASP A 168 -11.05 5.25 -4.44
N ASP A 169 -9.91 5.53 -3.79
CA ASP A 169 -9.87 6.23 -2.49
C ASP A 169 -10.49 7.65 -2.53
#